data_AF-A0A2P2LT40-F1
#
_entry.id   AF-A0A2P2LT40-F1
#
_cell.length_a   1.000
_cell.length_b   1.000
_cell.length_c   1.000
_cell.angle_alpha   90.00
_cell.angle_beta   90.00
_cell.angle_gamma   90.00
#
_symmetry.space_group_name_H-M   'P 1'
#
loop_
_entity.id
_entity.type
_entity.pdbx_description
1 polymer ?
#
loop_
_entity_poly.entity_id
_entity_poly.type
_entity_poly.pdbx_seq_one_letter_code
_entity_poly.pdbx_strand_id
1 'polypeptide(L)'
;MKQHDKLTLVFCGVWMVTLLYGEMFAYWVPSLWACSWPHHHHHRSRYSISSSETNGAMYPRDYKKVAVLTDPQLMDSTSLHLPSKSLALEIAQFYTDLYMRRAFFASILPFRPDVIVFLGDYFDGGPYLSDEEWQESLQRFRHIFGLNEAEGLADIQVYFIPGNHDVGYENVYFHKPEVIRRYEKEFGIRNYRFTVGKVEFIGVDAQTLDGHLFGNQSSMTWEFVKNVSNDIKLIPRVLLTHIPLFRRDNTYCGPLRKSPIVNQRIVHSTHDQDIMYQNYATEESSIKALELIRPILILSGHDHDQCMVVHGSKFGPVTEVGIECFGHV
;
A
#
# COMPACT_ATOMS: atom_id res chain seq x y z
N MET A 1 -28.85 -37.46 -31.82
CA MET A 1 -28.78 -36.45 -30.73
C MET A 1 -29.97 -35.53 -30.84
N LYS A 2 -30.78 -35.47 -29.79
CA LYS A 2 -31.94 -34.57 -29.71
C LYS A 2 -31.42 -33.13 -29.71
N GLN A 3 -32.25 -32.19 -30.18
CA GLN A 3 -31.89 -30.76 -30.25
C GLN A 3 -31.45 -30.20 -28.89
N HIS A 4 -32.01 -30.74 -27.80
CA HIS A 4 -31.60 -30.44 -26.43
C HIS A 4 -30.14 -30.86 -26.13
N ASP A 5 -29.69 -32.04 -26.57
CA ASP A 5 -28.31 -32.50 -26.33
C ASP A 5 -27.28 -31.59 -27.00
N LYS A 6 -27.60 -31.09 -28.21
CA LYS A 6 -26.75 -30.12 -28.92
C LYS A 6 -26.68 -28.79 -28.17
N LEU A 7 -27.82 -28.29 -27.69
CA LEU A 7 -27.89 -27.04 -26.96
C LEU A 7 -27.14 -27.11 -25.62
N THR A 8 -27.27 -28.22 -24.88
CA THR A 8 -26.51 -28.47 -23.64
C THR A 8 -25.00 -28.47 -23.90
N LEU A 9 -24.54 -29.15 -24.96
CA LEU A 9 -23.11 -29.15 -25.31
C LEU A 9 -22.58 -27.75 -25.65
N VAL A 10 -23.38 -26.93 -26.34
CA VAL A 10 -23.02 -25.53 -26.62
C VAL A 10 -22.89 -24.74 -25.31
N PHE A 11 -23.86 -24.83 -24.40
CA PHE A 11 -23.79 -24.13 -23.13
C PHE A 11 -22.62 -24.59 -22.25
N CYS A 12 -22.34 -25.90 -22.19
CA CYS A 12 -21.15 -26.41 -21.51
C CYS A 12 -19.86 -25.88 -22.14
N GLY A 13 -19.78 -25.84 -23.48
CA GLY A 13 -18.63 -25.28 -24.19
C GLY A 13 -18.42 -23.80 -23.89
N VAL A 14 -19.47 -22.99 -23.96
CA VAL A 14 -19.43 -21.56 -23.60
C VAL A 14 -18.99 -21.39 -22.15
N TRP A 15 -19.57 -22.15 -21.21
CA TRP A 15 -19.22 -22.08 -19.81
C TRP A 15 -17.74 -22.44 -19.54
N MET A 16 -17.24 -23.50 -20.17
CA MET A 16 -15.83 -23.89 -20.10
C MET A 16 -14.90 -22.81 -20.65
N VAL A 17 -15.25 -22.19 -21.78
CA VAL A 17 -14.46 -21.09 -22.37
C VAL A 17 -14.48 -19.86 -21.48
N THR A 18 -15.64 -19.50 -20.92
CA THR A 18 -15.76 -18.37 -19.99
C THR A 18 -14.95 -18.60 -18.73
N LEU A 19 -14.99 -19.80 -18.15
CA LEU A 19 -14.15 -20.16 -17.01
C LEU A 19 -12.67 -20.10 -17.36
N LEU A 20 -12.25 -20.73 -18.46
CA LEU A 20 -10.86 -20.69 -18.90
C LEU A 20 -10.36 -19.25 -19.10
N TYR A 21 -11.20 -18.40 -19.69
CA TYR A 21 -10.88 -17.00 -19.89
C TYR A 21 -10.77 -16.25 -18.55
N GLY A 22 -11.78 -16.34 -17.68
CA GLY A 22 -11.81 -15.63 -16.40
C GLY A 22 -10.76 -16.12 -15.40
N GLU A 23 -10.48 -17.43 -15.39
CA GLU A 23 -9.59 -18.06 -14.41
C GLU A 23 -8.12 -17.97 -14.81
N MET A 24 -7.81 -17.92 -16.12
CA MET A 24 -6.43 -17.92 -16.62
C MET A 24 -6.11 -16.66 -17.41
N PHE A 25 -6.80 -16.43 -18.54
CA PHE A 25 -6.41 -15.40 -19.48
C PHE A 25 -6.59 -13.98 -18.95
N ALA A 26 -7.65 -13.72 -18.18
CA ALA A 26 -7.93 -12.40 -17.61
C ALA A 26 -6.79 -11.88 -16.72
N TYR A 27 -6.04 -12.77 -16.06
CA TYR A 27 -4.90 -12.41 -15.22
C TYR A 27 -3.56 -12.48 -15.97
N TRP A 28 -3.41 -13.44 -16.89
CA TRP A 28 -2.13 -13.69 -17.55
C TRP A 28 -1.90 -12.76 -18.76
N VAL A 29 -2.95 -12.38 -19.48
CA VAL A 29 -2.79 -11.56 -20.70
C VAL A 29 -2.38 -10.13 -20.35
N PRO A 30 -2.99 -9.44 -19.36
CA PRO A 30 -2.58 -8.07 -19.03
C PRO A 30 -1.14 -7.98 -18.54
N SER A 31 -0.65 -8.93 -17.76
CA SER A 31 0.74 -8.91 -17.25
C SER A 31 1.80 -9.06 -18.34
N LEU A 32 1.43 -9.62 -19.51
CA LEU A 32 2.33 -9.77 -20.65
C LEU A 32 2.44 -8.50 -21.51
N TRP A 33 1.44 -7.61 -21.49
CA TRP A 33 1.34 -6.50 -22.45
C TRP A 33 1.02 -5.13 -21.85
N ALA A 34 0.32 -5.05 -20.71
CA ALA A 34 -0.18 -3.81 -20.12
C ALA A 34 0.79 -3.20 -19.10
N CYS A 35 1.65 -4.02 -18.48
CA CYS A 35 2.55 -3.56 -17.44
C CYS A 35 4.00 -3.75 -17.90
N SER A 36 4.75 -2.65 -17.92
CA SER A 36 6.20 -2.69 -18.07
C SER A 36 6.83 -1.97 -16.91
N TRP A 37 7.86 -2.56 -16.30
CA TRP A 37 8.71 -1.79 -15.39
C TRP A 37 9.28 -0.60 -16.18
N PRO A 38 9.33 0.63 -15.64
CA PRO A 38 10.00 1.73 -16.33
C PRO A 38 11.46 1.33 -16.55
N HIS A 39 11.82 1.08 -17.81
CA HIS A 39 13.19 0.76 -18.15
C HIS A 39 13.95 2.09 -18.21
N HIS A 40 14.97 2.25 -17.37
CA HIS A 40 15.97 3.26 -17.64
C HIS A 40 16.65 2.89 -18.95
N HIS A 41 16.26 3.56 -20.04
CA HIS A 41 17.09 3.58 -21.24
C HIS A 41 18.42 4.21 -20.83
N HIS A 42 19.45 3.38 -20.60
CA HIS A 42 20.80 3.87 -20.54
C HIS A 42 21.06 4.59 -21.87
N HIS A 43 21.06 5.93 -21.83
CA HIS A 43 21.73 6.69 -22.86
C HIS A 43 23.16 6.17 -22.88
N ARG A 44 23.50 5.33 -23.88
CA ARG A 44 24.89 5.03 -24.21
C ARG A 44 25.55 6.39 -24.46
N SER A 45 26.25 6.89 -23.44
CA SER A 45 27.22 7.95 -23.63
C SER A 45 28.13 7.49 -24.76
N ARG A 46 28.15 8.26 -25.84
CA ARG A 46 28.84 7.93 -27.10
C ARG A 46 30.37 8.12 -26.98
N TYR A 47 30.90 7.92 -25.78
CA TYR A 47 32.31 8.01 -25.42
C TYR A 47 32.68 6.82 -24.54
N SER A 48 32.83 5.66 -25.17
CA SER A 48 33.58 4.55 -24.60
C SER A 48 34.35 3.93 -25.75
N ILE A 49 35.63 4.23 -25.76
CA ILE A 49 36.61 3.77 -26.74
C ILE A 49 36.61 2.24 -26.77
N SER A 50 36.68 1.73 -28.00
CA SER A 50 36.90 0.33 -28.39
C SER A 50 37.78 -0.47 -27.43
N SER A 51 37.22 -1.55 -26.86
CA SER A 51 37.98 -2.77 -26.61
C SER A 51 37.06 -3.99 -26.68
N SER A 52 37.31 -4.77 -27.74
CA SER A 52 37.05 -6.20 -27.98
C SER A 52 36.24 -7.03 -26.96
N GLU A 53 35.31 -7.78 -27.53
CA GLU A 53 34.56 -8.93 -27.00
C GLU A 53 35.32 -9.80 -25.98
N THR A 54 34.65 -10.16 -24.88
CA THR A 54 34.44 -11.55 -24.41
C THR A 54 33.62 -11.58 -23.11
N ASN A 55 32.74 -12.58 -23.02
CA ASN A 55 31.96 -13.02 -21.87
C ASN A 55 30.72 -12.20 -21.48
N GLY A 56 29.56 -12.84 -21.60
CA GLY A 56 28.26 -12.37 -21.13
C GLY A 56 28.18 -12.27 -19.61
N ALA A 57 28.93 -11.33 -19.04
CA ALA A 57 28.73 -10.85 -17.69
C ALA A 57 27.52 -9.90 -17.73
N MET A 58 26.40 -10.36 -17.20
CA MET A 58 25.27 -9.50 -16.85
C MET A 58 25.81 -8.42 -15.91
N TYR A 59 26.02 -7.20 -16.42
CA TYR A 59 26.42 -6.07 -15.59
C TYR A 59 25.44 -5.96 -14.41
N PRO A 60 25.93 -5.81 -13.16
CA PRO A 60 25.05 -5.63 -12.01
C PRO A 60 24.08 -4.50 -12.29
N ARG A 61 22.77 -4.74 -12.09
CA ARG A 61 21.77 -3.68 -12.22
C ARG A 61 22.10 -2.60 -11.17
N ASP A 62 22.38 -1.38 -11.61
CA ASP A 62 22.61 -0.23 -10.71
C ASP A 62 21.30 0.36 -10.16
N TYR A 63 20.24 -0.44 -10.09
CA TYR A 63 18.94 -0.03 -9.58
C TYR A 63 18.28 -1.16 -8.79
N LYS A 64 17.42 -0.76 -7.86
CA LYS A 64 16.58 -1.65 -7.06
C LYS A 64 15.12 -1.45 -7.43
N LYS A 65 14.34 -2.53 -7.45
CA LYS A 65 12.91 -2.52 -7.73
C LYS A 65 12.13 -2.57 -6.43
N VAL A 66 11.37 -1.52 -6.14
CA VAL A 66 10.48 -1.44 -4.99
C VAL A 66 9.04 -1.44 -5.48
N ALA A 67 8.29 -2.49 -5.16
CA ALA A 67 6.85 -2.51 -5.39
C ALA A 67 6.14 -1.95 -4.15
N VAL A 68 5.17 -1.06 -4.35
CA VAL A 68 4.39 -0.46 -3.26
C VAL A 68 2.92 -0.78 -3.52
N LEU A 69 2.27 -1.41 -2.55
CA LEU A 69 0.86 -1.77 -2.56
C LEU A 69 0.17 -1.05 -1.41
N THR A 70 -1.06 -0.59 -1.61
CA THR A 70 -1.87 0.08 -0.59
C THR A 70 -3.30 -0.39 -0.68
N ASP A 71 -4.02 -0.31 0.44
CA ASP A 71 -5.44 -0.59 0.54
C ASP A 71 -5.86 -1.94 -0.09
N PRO A 72 -5.23 -3.08 0.26
CA PRO A 72 -5.84 -4.38 -0.03
C PRO A 72 -7.24 -4.53 0.59
N GLN A 73 -7.43 -3.97 1.79
CA GLN A 73 -8.66 -3.99 2.58
C GLN A 73 -9.37 -5.35 2.54
N LEU A 74 -8.73 -6.35 3.16
CA LEU A 74 -9.29 -7.70 3.23
C LEU A 74 -10.71 -7.66 3.80
N MET A 75 -11.64 -8.18 3.02
CA MET A 75 -13.03 -8.21 3.41
C MET A 75 -13.24 -9.05 4.68
N ASP A 76 -13.98 -8.50 5.63
CA ASP A 76 -14.32 -9.11 6.91
C ASP A 76 -15.76 -8.77 7.33
N SER A 77 -16.12 -9.11 8.58
CA SER A 77 -17.47 -8.89 9.10
C SER A 77 -17.86 -7.41 9.15
N THR A 78 -16.89 -6.50 9.17
CA THR A 78 -17.12 -5.05 9.20
C THR A 78 -17.36 -4.45 7.81
N SER A 79 -16.86 -5.09 6.74
CA SER A 79 -16.96 -4.60 5.36
C SER A 79 -18.40 -4.51 4.86
N LEU A 80 -19.12 -5.64 4.93
CA LEU A 80 -20.50 -5.76 4.44
C LEU A 80 -21.53 -5.77 5.59
N HIS A 81 -21.08 -5.58 6.83
CA HIS A 81 -21.91 -5.70 8.04
C HIS A 81 -22.68 -7.05 8.10
N LEU A 82 -22.06 -8.09 7.55
CA LEU A 82 -22.61 -9.44 7.56
C LEU A 82 -22.24 -10.13 8.87
N PRO A 83 -23.11 -11.00 9.42
CA PRO A 83 -22.76 -11.78 10.58
C PRO A 83 -21.48 -12.58 10.35
N SER A 84 -20.60 -12.58 11.35
CA SER A 84 -19.39 -13.39 11.35
C SER A 84 -19.75 -14.85 11.08
N LYS A 85 -18.94 -15.53 10.24
CA LYS A 85 -19.17 -16.92 9.80
C LYS A 85 -20.48 -17.18 9.05
N SER A 86 -21.14 -16.14 8.54
CA SER A 86 -22.26 -16.35 7.62
C SER A 86 -21.76 -16.89 6.29
N LEU A 87 -22.52 -17.81 5.68
CA LEU A 87 -22.18 -18.37 4.36
C LEU A 87 -21.97 -17.28 3.30
N ALA A 88 -22.76 -16.19 3.35
CA ALA A 88 -22.61 -15.07 2.44
C ALA A 88 -21.26 -14.37 2.59
N LEU A 89 -20.82 -14.14 3.84
CA LEU A 89 -19.51 -13.54 4.12
C LEU A 89 -18.38 -14.48 3.68
N GLU A 90 -18.46 -15.77 4.00
CA GLU A 90 -17.42 -16.74 3.62
C GLU A 90 -17.26 -16.87 2.10
N ILE A 91 -18.38 -16.87 1.36
CA ILE A 91 -18.36 -16.85 -0.11
C ILE A 91 -17.70 -15.56 -0.62
N ALA A 92 -18.10 -14.41 -0.06
CA ALA A 92 -17.56 -13.13 -0.47
C ALA A 92 -16.04 -13.07 -0.22
N GLN A 93 -15.60 -13.46 0.99
CA GLN A 93 -14.19 -13.55 1.38
C GLN A 93 -13.41 -14.47 0.45
N PHE A 94 -13.94 -15.67 0.15
CA PHE A 94 -13.28 -16.62 -0.74
C PHE A 94 -12.98 -16.03 -2.12
N TYR A 95 -13.95 -15.37 -2.74
CA TYR A 95 -13.76 -14.81 -4.08
C TYR A 95 -12.86 -13.57 -4.10
N THR A 96 -12.95 -12.69 -3.10
CA THR A 96 -12.04 -11.53 -3.01
C THR A 96 -10.61 -11.95 -2.72
N ASP A 97 -10.41 -12.94 -1.86
CA ASP A 97 -9.08 -13.48 -1.54
C ASP A 97 -8.45 -14.14 -2.77
N LEU A 98 -9.24 -14.92 -3.50
CA LEU A 98 -8.80 -15.56 -4.75
C LEU A 98 -8.42 -14.51 -5.79
N TYR A 99 -9.24 -13.47 -5.95
CA TYR A 99 -8.96 -12.35 -6.86
C TYR A 99 -7.64 -11.67 -6.50
N MET A 100 -7.48 -11.23 -5.24
CA MET A 100 -6.29 -10.51 -4.79
C MET A 100 -5.03 -11.35 -4.93
N ARG A 101 -5.09 -12.64 -4.58
CA ARG A 101 -3.96 -13.56 -4.72
C ARG A 101 -3.53 -13.65 -6.18
N ARG A 102 -4.47 -13.86 -7.09
CA ARG A 102 -4.17 -13.92 -8.53
C ARG A 102 -3.61 -12.60 -9.05
N ALA A 103 -4.22 -11.48 -8.67
CA ALA A 103 -3.75 -10.16 -9.05
C ALA A 103 -2.29 -9.95 -8.59
N PHE A 104 -1.96 -10.31 -7.35
CA PHE A 104 -0.62 -10.13 -6.79
C PHE A 104 0.43 -10.99 -7.51
N PHE A 105 0.15 -12.28 -7.65
CA PHE A 105 1.06 -13.21 -8.32
C PHE A 105 1.20 -12.94 -9.83
N ALA A 106 0.19 -12.36 -10.48
CA ALA A 106 0.23 -12.05 -11.90
C ALA A 106 0.80 -10.65 -12.22
N SER A 107 0.59 -9.66 -11.34
CA SER A 107 0.95 -8.26 -11.63
C SER A 107 2.18 -7.75 -10.88
N ILE A 108 2.59 -8.38 -9.78
CA ILE A 108 3.73 -7.91 -8.96
C ILE A 108 4.93 -8.83 -9.12
N LEU A 109 4.77 -10.12 -8.82
CA LEU A 109 5.89 -11.07 -8.77
C LEU A 109 6.63 -11.26 -10.10
N PRO A 110 5.99 -11.24 -11.29
CA PRO A 110 6.71 -11.37 -12.55
C PRO A 110 7.72 -10.24 -12.80
N PHE A 111 7.55 -9.08 -12.17
CA PHE A 111 8.52 -7.98 -12.24
C PHE A 111 9.76 -8.19 -11.37
N ARG A 112 9.77 -9.23 -10.54
CA ARG A 112 10.86 -9.60 -9.62
C ARG A 112 11.31 -8.41 -8.77
N PRO A 113 10.42 -7.84 -7.92
CA PRO A 113 10.81 -6.77 -7.02
C PRO A 113 11.91 -7.24 -6.06
N ASP A 114 12.84 -6.35 -5.73
CA ASP A 114 13.80 -6.57 -4.65
C ASP A 114 13.14 -6.38 -3.28
N VAL A 115 12.15 -5.48 -3.22
CA VAL A 115 11.44 -5.08 -2.01
C VAL A 115 9.96 -4.88 -2.31
N ILE A 116 9.10 -5.28 -1.37
CA ILE A 116 7.67 -4.98 -1.35
C ILE A 116 7.35 -4.12 -0.14
N VAL A 117 6.57 -3.06 -0.33
CA VAL A 117 6.06 -2.21 0.75
C VAL A 117 4.54 -2.29 0.72
N PHE A 118 3.93 -2.71 1.82
CA PHE A 118 2.51 -2.51 2.06
C PHE A 118 2.32 -1.19 2.81
N LEU A 119 1.62 -0.25 2.18
CA LEU A 119 1.43 1.12 2.62
C LEU A 119 0.02 1.31 3.20
N GLY A 120 -0.31 0.52 4.21
CA GLY A 120 -1.53 0.60 5.00
C GLY A 120 -2.77 -0.05 4.41
N ASP A 121 -3.75 -0.19 5.29
CA ASP A 121 -5.11 -0.71 5.08
C ASP A 121 -5.10 -2.12 4.50
N TYR A 122 -4.38 -3.01 5.18
CA TYR A 122 -4.34 -4.44 4.83
C TYR A 122 -5.66 -5.11 5.18
N PHE A 123 -6.20 -4.75 6.34
CA PHE A 123 -7.51 -5.16 6.83
C PHE A 123 -8.54 -4.07 6.55
N ASP A 124 -9.81 -4.41 6.66
CA ASP A 124 -10.90 -3.42 6.64
C ASP A 124 -11.34 -3.10 8.08
N GLY A 125 -11.60 -4.12 8.90
CA GLY A 125 -12.11 -3.96 10.25
C GLY A 125 -11.06 -3.97 11.35
N GLY A 126 -9.77 -3.86 11.05
CA GLY A 126 -8.65 -4.22 11.94
C GLY A 126 -8.85 -3.86 13.42
N PRO A 127 -9.08 -2.59 13.79
CA PRO A 127 -9.32 -2.17 15.19
C PRO A 127 -10.61 -2.67 15.87
N TYR A 128 -11.56 -3.14 15.09
CA TYR A 128 -12.91 -3.51 15.52
C TYR A 128 -13.13 -5.04 15.55
N LEU A 129 -12.24 -5.81 14.94
CA LEU A 129 -12.26 -7.27 15.00
C LEU A 129 -11.87 -7.82 16.37
N SER A 130 -12.55 -8.89 16.79
CA SER A 130 -12.08 -9.77 17.88
C SER A 130 -10.68 -10.31 17.60
N ASP A 131 -9.97 -10.78 18.62
CA ASP A 131 -8.64 -11.35 18.43
C ASP A 131 -8.68 -12.59 17.52
N GLU A 132 -9.74 -13.40 17.61
CA GLU A 132 -9.97 -14.55 16.74
C GLU A 132 -10.16 -14.14 15.28
N GLU A 133 -11.08 -13.21 14.99
CA GLU A 133 -11.32 -12.73 13.62
C GLU A 133 -10.09 -12.01 13.04
N TRP A 134 -9.35 -11.30 13.87
CA TRP A 134 -8.11 -10.63 13.46
C TRP A 134 -7.03 -11.65 13.09
N GLN A 135 -6.86 -12.72 13.87
CA GLN A 135 -5.93 -13.80 13.55
C GLN A 135 -6.31 -14.54 12.26
N GLU A 136 -7.61 -14.77 12.03
CA GLU A 136 -8.09 -15.35 10.78
C GLU A 136 -7.80 -14.44 9.58
N SER A 137 -8.04 -13.14 9.73
CA SER A 137 -7.74 -12.14 8.69
C SER A 137 -6.24 -12.07 8.42
N LEU A 138 -5.39 -12.15 9.45
CA LEU A 138 -3.93 -12.21 9.31
C LEU A 138 -3.48 -13.46 8.55
N GLN A 139 -4.05 -14.64 8.84
CA GLN A 139 -3.74 -15.87 8.11
C GLN A 139 -4.15 -15.77 6.64
N ARG A 140 -5.33 -15.21 6.37
CA ARG A 140 -5.80 -14.93 5.00
C ARG A 140 -4.85 -13.97 4.30
N PHE A 141 -4.45 -12.86 4.93
CA PHE A 141 -3.49 -11.90 4.38
C PHE A 141 -2.16 -12.56 4.01
N ARG A 142 -1.59 -13.35 4.92
CA ARG A 142 -0.34 -14.08 4.66
C ARG A 142 -0.49 -15.08 3.52
N HIS A 143 -1.62 -15.77 3.44
CA HIS A 143 -1.90 -16.68 2.33
C HIS A 143 -2.06 -15.93 1.02
N ILE A 144 -2.90 -14.89 0.93
CA ILE A 144 -3.15 -14.13 -0.30
C ILE A 144 -1.86 -13.61 -0.91
N PHE A 145 -0.99 -13.02 -0.08
CA PHE A 145 0.23 -12.37 -0.53
C PHE A 145 1.47 -13.27 -0.44
N GLY A 146 1.32 -14.57 -0.19
CA GLY A 146 2.44 -15.53 -0.20
C GLY A 146 3.51 -15.27 0.86
N LEU A 147 3.15 -14.61 1.96
CA LEU A 147 4.08 -14.22 3.04
C LEU A 147 4.46 -15.37 3.97
N ASN A 148 3.92 -16.56 3.75
CA ASN A 148 4.32 -17.77 4.45
C ASN A 148 5.69 -18.26 3.94
N GLU A 149 6.56 -18.70 4.84
CA GLU A 149 7.94 -19.15 4.50
C GLU A 149 8.00 -20.20 3.37
N ALA A 150 6.94 -21.01 3.21
CA ALA A 150 6.84 -22.06 2.21
C ALA A 150 6.54 -21.58 0.76
N GLU A 151 6.08 -20.33 0.57
CA GLU A 151 5.55 -19.86 -0.74
C GLU A 151 6.55 -19.05 -1.58
N GLY A 152 7.85 -19.09 -1.25
CA GLY A 152 8.91 -18.64 -2.14
C GLY A 152 9.12 -17.12 -2.21
N LEU A 153 8.53 -16.35 -1.30
CA LEU A 153 8.90 -14.95 -1.06
C LEU A 153 10.10 -14.78 -0.12
N ALA A 154 10.74 -15.86 0.31
CA ALA A 154 11.82 -15.85 1.30
C ALA A 154 12.98 -14.89 0.97
N ASP A 155 13.21 -14.60 -0.32
CA ASP A 155 14.27 -13.70 -0.78
C ASP A 155 13.82 -12.23 -0.96
N ILE A 156 12.53 -11.92 -0.85
CA ILE A 156 11.98 -10.57 -1.05
C ILE A 156 11.74 -9.93 0.32
N GLN A 157 12.40 -8.81 0.58
CA GLN A 157 12.17 -8.05 1.80
C GLN A 157 10.81 -7.36 1.74
N VAL A 158 10.00 -7.54 2.79
CA VAL A 158 8.67 -6.92 2.91
C VAL A 158 8.67 -5.91 4.06
N TYR A 159 8.07 -4.74 3.83
CA TYR A 159 7.89 -3.68 4.81
C TYR A 159 6.41 -3.31 4.94
N PHE A 160 6.01 -2.88 6.13
CA PHE A 160 4.62 -2.61 6.50
C PHE A 160 4.51 -1.22 7.15
N ILE A 161 3.65 -0.35 6.63
CA ILE A 161 3.25 0.92 7.24
C ILE A 161 1.76 0.84 7.56
N PRO A 162 1.29 1.10 8.78
CA PRO A 162 -0.12 0.93 9.12
C PRO A 162 -1.01 1.95 8.39
N GLY A 163 -2.21 1.50 8.04
CA GLY A 163 -3.33 2.36 7.66
C GLY A 163 -4.35 2.51 8.79
N ASN A 164 -5.35 3.37 8.58
CA ASN A 164 -6.38 3.59 9.60
C ASN A 164 -7.30 2.37 9.79
N HIS A 165 -7.45 1.51 8.79
CA HIS A 165 -8.17 0.23 8.92
C HIS A 165 -7.32 -0.86 9.60
N ASP A 166 -6.02 -0.64 9.82
CA ASP A 166 -5.16 -1.59 10.56
C ASP A 166 -5.11 -1.27 12.06
N VAL A 167 -4.93 0.01 12.40
CA VAL A 167 -4.66 0.48 13.78
C VAL A 167 -5.61 1.55 14.29
N GLY A 168 -6.46 2.12 13.43
CA GLY A 168 -7.39 3.18 13.79
C GLY A 168 -6.75 4.57 13.78
N TYR A 169 -7.52 5.57 14.22
CA TYR A 169 -7.02 6.92 14.52
C TYR A 169 -6.75 7.07 16.02
N GLU A 170 -6.39 8.28 16.45
CA GLU A 170 -6.09 8.63 17.84
C GLU A 170 -7.05 8.04 18.88
N ASN A 171 -8.37 8.11 18.63
CA ASN A 171 -9.37 7.59 19.57
C ASN A 171 -9.18 6.09 19.86
N VAL A 172 -8.78 5.28 18.86
CA VAL A 172 -8.52 3.85 19.06
C VAL A 172 -7.30 3.64 19.96
N TYR A 173 -6.29 4.50 19.86
CA TYR A 173 -5.01 4.30 20.53
C TYR A 173 -5.14 4.45 22.05
N PHE A 174 -6.03 5.35 22.49
CA PHE A 174 -6.33 5.56 23.90
C PHE A 174 -7.26 4.46 24.46
N HIS A 175 -8.32 4.11 23.72
CA HIS A 175 -9.35 3.21 24.22
C HIS A 175 -9.06 1.71 24.01
N LYS A 176 -8.18 1.37 23.06
CA LYS A 176 -7.89 -0.02 22.65
C LYS A 176 -6.38 -0.26 22.43
N PRO A 177 -5.54 -0.13 23.48
CA PRO A 177 -4.10 -0.31 23.36
C PRO A 177 -3.69 -1.73 22.90
N GLU A 178 -4.54 -2.73 23.05
CA GLU A 178 -4.39 -4.08 22.47
C GLU A 178 -4.29 -4.09 20.94
N VAL A 179 -4.99 -3.18 20.23
CA VAL A 179 -4.93 -3.08 18.77
C VAL A 179 -3.50 -2.72 18.32
N ILE A 180 -2.89 -1.74 18.97
CA ILE A 180 -1.51 -1.34 18.70
C ILE A 180 -0.54 -2.48 19.06
N ARG A 181 -0.71 -3.11 20.23
CA ARG A 181 0.18 -4.20 20.67
C ARG A 181 0.15 -5.39 19.72
N ARG A 182 -1.02 -5.81 19.24
CA ARG A 182 -1.11 -6.93 18.30
C ARG A 182 -0.56 -6.58 16.92
N TYR A 183 -0.77 -5.34 16.46
CA TYR A 183 -0.15 -4.86 15.23
C TYR A 183 1.38 -4.88 15.34
N GLU A 184 1.95 -4.24 16.36
CA GLU A 184 3.41 -4.11 16.50
C GLU A 184 4.10 -5.46 16.73
N LYS A 185 3.39 -6.41 17.35
CA LYS A 185 3.87 -7.79 17.51
C LYS A 185 4.04 -8.51 16.16
N GLU A 186 3.12 -8.32 15.20
CA GLU A 186 3.13 -9.05 13.94
C GLU A 186 3.82 -8.30 12.79
N PHE A 187 3.69 -6.97 12.74
CA PHE A 187 4.20 -6.13 11.65
C PHE A 187 5.39 -5.24 12.04
N GLY A 188 5.72 -5.17 13.33
CA GLY A 188 6.81 -4.34 13.85
C GLY A 188 6.38 -2.91 14.21
N ILE A 189 7.35 -2.11 14.65
CA ILE A 189 7.13 -0.72 15.05
C ILE A 189 6.59 0.11 13.88
N ARG A 190 5.75 1.11 14.17
CA ARG A 190 5.00 1.86 13.14
C ARG A 190 5.76 3.05 12.55
N ASN A 191 6.73 3.58 13.30
CA ASN A 191 7.63 4.65 12.86
C ASN A 191 9.04 4.10 12.71
N TYR A 192 9.52 3.98 11.49
CA TYR A 192 10.84 3.41 11.23
C TYR A 192 11.40 3.83 9.88
N ARG A 193 12.65 3.45 9.65
CA ARG A 193 13.36 3.71 8.40
C ARG A 193 14.12 2.49 7.95
N PHE A 194 14.30 2.38 6.65
CA PHE A 194 15.08 1.34 6.02
C PHE A 194 15.76 1.87 4.76
N THR A 195 16.77 1.16 4.25
CA THR A 195 17.51 1.58 3.06
C THR A 195 17.38 0.53 1.97
N VAL A 196 17.08 0.98 0.76
CA VAL A 196 17.09 0.14 -0.44
C VAL A 196 18.05 0.76 -1.44
N GLY A 197 19.19 0.07 -1.68
CA GLY A 197 20.27 0.63 -2.50
C GLY A 197 20.85 1.88 -1.86
N LYS A 198 20.74 3.04 -2.54
CA LYS A 198 21.24 4.35 -2.07
C LYS A 198 20.11 5.30 -1.65
N VAL A 199 18.91 4.77 -1.37
CA VAL A 199 17.73 5.54 -1.00
C VAL A 199 17.24 5.10 0.37
N GLU A 200 17.02 6.06 1.26
CA GLU A 200 16.42 5.84 2.57
C GLU A 200 14.89 6.02 2.47
N PHE A 201 14.14 5.09 3.00
CA PHE A 201 12.68 5.16 3.10
C PHE A 201 12.33 5.46 4.55
N ILE A 202 11.48 6.45 4.76
CA ILE A 202 11.02 6.91 6.06
C ILE A 202 9.54 6.60 6.16
N GLY A 203 9.20 5.59 6.96
CA GLY A 203 7.83 5.21 7.29
C GLY A 203 7.33 5.94 8.53
N VAL A 204 6.18 6.58 8.44
CA VAL A 204 5.53 7.26 9.56
C VAL A 204 4.13 6.71 9.83
N ASP A 205 3.78 6.59 11.11
CA ASP A 205 2.40 6.36 11.55
C ASP A 205 1.60 7.65 11.30
N ALA A 206 0.98 7.70 10.14
CA ALA A 206 0.28 8.89 9.66
C ALA A 206 -0.92 9.25 10.54
N GLN A 207 -1.53 8.25 11.19
CA GLN A 207 -2.71 8.36 12.04
C GLN A 207 -2.44 9.16 13.32
N THR A 208 -1.17 9.40 13.64
CA THR A 208 -0.73 10.15 14.84
C THR A 208 -0.11 11.50 14.54
N LEU A 209 0.07 11.89 13.27
CA LEU A 209 0.73 13.15 12.93
C LEU A 209 -0.02 14.37 13.49
N ASP A 210 -1.35 14.31 13.43
CA ASP A 210 -2.28 15.35 13.86
C ASP A 210 -2.96 15.09 15.20
N GLY A 211 -2.60 14.00 15.88
CA GLY A 211 -3.13 13.74 17.23
C GLY A 211 -2.66 14.80 18.22
N HIS A 212 -3.29 14.83 19.40
CA HIS A 212 -2.99 15.78 20.47
C HIS A 212 -1.50 15.87 20.77
N LEU A 213 -1.00 17.11 20.91
CA LEU A 213 0.43 17.39 21.12
C LEU A 213 1.02 16.76 22.38
N PHE A 214 0.18 16.42 23.37
CA PHE A 214 0.56 15.73 24.60
C PHE A 214 0.18 14.24 24.59
N GLY A 215 -0.38 13.75 23.48
CA GLY A 215 -0.60 12.34 23.25
C GLY A 215 0.75 11.63 23.16
N ASN A 216 0.89 10.54 23.91
CA ASN A 216 2.12 9.72 23.91
C ASN A 216 2.49 9.28 22.48
N GLN A 217 1.48 8.99 21.66
CA GLN A 217 1.62 8.42 20.32
C GLN A 217 2.11 9.45 19.30
N SER A 218 1.46 10.61 19.23
CA SER A 218 1.91 11.74 18.41
C SER A 218 3.31 12.21 18.78
N SER A 219 3.63 12.22 20.08
CA SER A 219 4.96 12.56 20.58
C SER A 219 6.02 11.58 20.07
N MET A 220 5.78 10.27 20.14
CA MET A 220 6.70 9.25 19.62
C MET A 220 6.96 9.41 18.12
N THR A 221 5.91 9.66 17.32
CA THR A 221 6.04 9.90 15.87
C THR A 221 6.88 11.15 15.59
N TRP A 222 6.60 12.27 16.27
CA TRP A 222 7.36 13.51 16.08
C TRP A 222 8.79 13.45 16.62
N GLU A 223 9.06 12.69 17.68
CA GLU A 223 10.42 12.41 18.16
C GLU A 223 11.21 11.59 17.14
N PHE A 224 10.61 10.56 16.54
CA PHE A 224 11.22 9.82 15.45
C PHE A 224 11.55 10.73 14.26
N VAL A 225 10.60 11.56 13.80
CA VAL A 225 10.82 12.49 12.69
C VAL A 225 11.93 13.51 13.00
N LYS A 226 11.98 14.03 14.24
CA LYS A 226 13.08 14.91 14.68
C LYS A 226 14.42 14.20 14.66
N ASN A 227 14.48 12.94 15.10
CA ASN A 227 15.71 12.14 15.07
C ASN A 227 16.20 11.93 13.63
N VAL A 228 15.29 11.63 12.68
CA VAL A 228 15.63 11.55 11.24
C VAL A 228 16.15 12.88 10.69
N SER A 229 15.64 14.02 11.19
CA SER A 229 16.09 15.35 10.77
C SER A 229 17.52 15.69 11.22
N ASN A 230 18.04 15.06 12.28
CA ASN A 230 19.38 15.36 12.82
C ASN A 230 20.50 14.71 12.01
N ASP A 231 20.19 13.72 11.17
CA ASP A 231 21.20 13.00 10.41
C ASP A 231 21.72 13.82 9.22
N ILE A 232 23.05 13.84 9.06
CA ILE A 232 23.73 14.58 7.99
C ILE A 232 23.37 13.95 6.63
N LYS A 233 22.83 14.77 5.74
CA LYS A 233 22.16 14.36 4.50
C LYS A 233 23.14 13.99 3.38
N LEU A 234 23.50 12.71 3.32
CA LEU A 234 24.29 12.15 2.22
C LEU A 234 23.47 11.28 1.25
N ILE A 235 22.23 10.91 1.59
CA ILE A 235 21.37 10.04 0.77
C ILE A 235 19.96 10.62 0.57
N PRO A 236 19.34 10.42 -0.61
CA PRO A 236 17.96 10.81 -0.88
C PRO A 236 16.97 10.02 -0.01
N ARG A 237 15.86 10.68 0.35
CA ARG A 237 14.79 10.11 1.18
C ARG A 237 13.45 10.03 0.46
N VAL A 238 12.75 8.93 0.65
CA VAL A 238 11.34 8.76 0.26
C VAL A 238 10.49 8.71 1.53
N LEU A 239 9.45 9.53 1.61
CA LEU A 239 8.47 9.47 2.69
C LEU A 239 7.37 8.47 2.32
N LEU A 240 7.09 7.54 3.22
CA LEU A 240 5.98 6.59 3.16
C LEU A 240 4.97 6.97 4.24
N THR A 241 3.77 7.35 3.82
CA THR A 241 2.69 7.76 4.73
C THR A 241 1.37 7.22 4.21
N HIS A 242 0.59 6.50 5.01
CA HIS A 242 -0.69 6.01 4.52
C HIS A 242 -1.69 7.16 4.27
N ILE A 243 -1.91 8.02 5.27
CA ILE A 243 -2.69 9.25 5.11
C ILE A 243 -1.88 10.26 4.29
N PRO A 244 -2.41 10.78 3.17
CA PRO A 244 -1.73 11.76 2.33
C PRO A 244 -1.46 13.07 3.05
N LEU A 245 -0.46 13.84 2.58
CA LEU A 245 -0.23 15.18 3.11
C LEU A 245 -1.35 16.14 2.71
N PHE A 246 -1.41 17.28 3.38
CA PHE A 246 -2.40 18.32 3.17
C PHE A 246 -2.55 18.72 1.71
N ARG A 247 -3.79 18.84 1.26
CA ARG A 247 -4.19 19.30 -0.07
C ARG A 247 -5.41 20.21 0.08
N ARG A 248 -5.42 21.39 -0.53
CA ARG A 248 -6.62 22.25 -0.49
C ARG A 248 -7.81 21.53 -1.14
N ASP A 249 -9.01 21.86 -0.69
CA ASP A 249 -10.22 21.35 -1.33
C ASP A 249 -10.20 21.62 -2.84
N ASN A 250 -10.65 20.64 -3.62
CA ASN A 250 -10.66 20.66 -5.08
C ASN A 250 -9.26 20.75 -5.74
N THR A 251 -8.19 20.37 -5.03
CA THR A 251 -6.86 20.24 -5.64
C THR A 251 -6.91 19.26 -6.82
N TYR A 252 -6.37 19.67 -7.96
CA TYR A 252 -6.24 18.81 -9.12
C TYR A 252 -5.15 17.76 -8.92
N CYS A 253 -5.51 16.49 -9.12
CA CYS A 253 -4.69 15.31 -8.83
C CYS A 253 -4.10 14.63 -10.08
N GLY A 254 -4.20 15.28 -11.23
CA GLY A 254 -3.87 14.66 -12.52
C GLY A 254 -5.08 13.97 -13.17
N PRO A 255 -4.90 13.49 -14.40
CA PRO A 255 -6.00 12.99 -15.24
C PRO A 255 -6.47 11.57 -14.88
N LEU A 256 -5.71 10.85 -14.03
CA LEU A 256 -6.02 9.47 -13.64
C LEU A 256 -6.87 9.37 -12.37
N ARG A 257 -7.14 10.49 -11.69
CA ARG A 257 -8.06 10.54 -10.55
C ARG A 257 -9.49 10.23 -11.01
N LYS A 258 -10.15 9.29 -10.35
CA LYS A 258 -11.55 8.91 -10.59
C LYS A 258 -12.54 9.65 -9.68
N SER A 259 -12.14 9.94 -8.44
CA SER A 259 -12.93 10.59 -7.40
C SER A 259 -13.15 12.08 -7.72
N PRO A 260 -14.37 12.60 -7.50
CA PRO A 260 -14.77 13.90 -8.05
C PRO A 260 -14.06 15.09 -7.42
N ILE A 261 -13.75 15.03 -6.11
CA ILE A 261 -13.12 16.14 -5.38
C ILE A 261 -12.11 15.62 -4.34
N VAL A 262 -11.12 16.46 -4.05
CA VAL A 262 -10.32 16.40 -2.82
C VAL A 262 -11.07 17.20 -1.76
N ASN A 263 -11.28 16.62 -0.58
CA ASN A 263 -11.90 17.30 0.55
C ASN A 263 -11.17 17.02 1.89
N GLN A 264 -10.81 18.10 2.58
CA GLN A 264 -10.20 18.10 3.90
C GLN A 264 -11.26 17.76 4.96
N ARG A 265 -11.63 16.47 5.08
CA ARG A 265 -12.54 15.99 6.12
C ARG A 265 -11.74 15.50 7.32
N ILE A 266 -12.05 16.06 8.49
CA ILE A 266 -11.59 15.58 9.79
C ILE A 266 -12.82 15.49 10.70
N VAL A 267 -12.96 14.39 11.42
CA VAL A 267 -14.04 14.17 12.39
C VAL A 267 -13.41 13.89 13.75
N HIS A 268 -13.87 14.60 14.77
CA HIS A 268 -13.41 14.47 16.14
C HIS A 268 -14.47 13.79 17.02
N SER A 269 -14.04 13.10 18.07
CA SER A 269 -14.93 12.59 19.12
C SER A 269 -15.54 13.75 19.91
N THR A 270 -16.80 13.62 20.33
CA THR A 270 -17.50 14.71 21.04
C THR A 270 -16.94 14.98 22.43
N HIS A 271 -16.38 13.96 23.08
CA HIS A 271 -15.96 14.02 24.48
C HIS A 271 -14.50 14.45 24.60
N ASP A 272 -13.61 13.75 23.92
CA ASP A 272 -12.15 13.89 24.11
C ASP A 272 -11.48 14.70 22.99
N GLN A 273 -12.25 15.07 21.95
CA GLN A 273 -11.76 15.78 20.75
C GLN A 273 -10.70 15.00 19.95
N ASP A 274 -10.55 13.70 20.22
CA ASP A 274 -9.66 12.81 19.49
C ASP A 274 -10.10 12.65 18.04
N ILE A 275 -9.14 12.51 17.13
CA ILE A 275 -9.43 12.23 15.72
C ILE A 275 -10.07 10.84 15.60
N MET A 276 -11.26 10.79 14.99
CA MET A 276 -12.00 9.57 14.65
C MET A 276 -11.84 9.20 13.18
N TYR A 277 -11.59 10.20 12.33
CA TYR A 277 -11.49 10.08 10.89
C TYR A 277 -10.76 11.27 10.30
N GLN A 278 -9.89 11.04 9.33
CA GLN A 278 -9.16 12.11 8.64
C GLN A 278 -8.73 11.67 7.23
N ASN A 279 -9.12 12.45 6.21
CA ASN A 279 -8.73 12.16 4.82
C ASN A 279 -7.27 12.52 4.50
N TYR A 280 -6.75 13.55 5.15
CA TYR A 280 -5.46 14.18 4.83
C TYR A 280 -4.85 14.75 6.09
N ALA A 281 -3.53 14.70 6.21
CA ALA A 281 -2.83 15.38 7.29
C ALA A 281 -3.10 16.89 7.27
N THR A 282 -3.01 17.56 8.42
CA THR A 282 -3.17 19.02 8.49
C THR A 282 -2.04 19.75 7.76
N GLU A 283 -2.29 21.01 7.38
CA GLU A 283 -1.28 21.84 6.72
C GLU A 283 -0.03 22.01 7.60
N GLU A 284 -0.21 22.19 8.91
CA GLU A 284 0.89 22.33 9.88
C GLU A 284 1.77 21.07 9.92
N SER A 285 1.16 19.89 10.12
CA SER A 285 1.89 18.63 10.17
C SER A 285 2.57 18.30 8.85
N SER A 286 1.92 18.61 7.72
CA SER A 286 2.48 18.40 6.39
C SER A 286 3.73 19.24 6.16
N ILE A 287 3.67 20.53 6.47
CA ILE A 287 4.83 21.44 6.37
C ILE A 287 5.95 20.96 7.28
N LYS A 288 5.63 20.61 8.53
CA LYS A 288 6.63 20.15 9.52
C LYS A 288 7.30 18.85 9.08
N ALA A 289 6.56 17.88 8.54
CA ALA A 289 7.10 16.64 7.99
C ALA A 289 8.02 16.91 6.79
N LEU A 290 7.59 17.76 5.84
CA LEU A 290 8.40 18.15 4.69
C LEU A 290 9.73 18.82 5.11
N GLU A 291 9.71 19.71 6.10
CA GLU A 291 10.88 20.46 6.53
C GLU A 291 11.90 19.63 7.34
N LEU A 292 11.42 18.70 8.17
CA LEU A 292 12.25 17.83 9.00
C LEU A 292 12.81 16.65 8.21
N ILE A 293 11.95 15.93 7.48
CA ILE A 293 12.36 14.74 6.72
C ILE A 293 13.14 15.16 5.47
N ARG A 294 12.68 16.24 4.81
CA ARG A 294 13.17 16.73 3.51
C ARG A 294 13.25 15.61 2.47
N PRO A 295 12.11 14.96 2.16
CA PRO A 295 12.03 13.90 1.17
C PRO A 295 12.17 14.46 -0.25
N ILE A 296 12.58 13.61 -1.19
CA ILE A 296 12.58 13.92 -2.63
C ILE A 296 11.33 13.38 -3.34
N LEU A 297 10.62 12.45 -2.70
CA LEU A 297 9.40 11.80 -3.18
C LEU A 297 8.57 11.39 -1.95
N ILE A 298 7.25 11.49 -2.07
CA ILE A 298 6.30 11.00 -1.07
C ILE A 298 5.40 9.99 -1.76
N LEU A 299 5.15 8.85 -1.10
CA LEU A 299 4.18 7.86 -1.52
C LEU A 299 3.09 7.77 -0.46
N SER A 300 1.83 7.89 -0.90
CA SER A 300 0.65 7.84 -0.04
C SER A 300 -0.43 6.89 -0.52
N GLY A 301 -1.35 6.51 0.37
CA GLY A 301 -2.49 5.61 0.09
C GLY A 301 -3.82 6.27 0.45
N HIS A 302 -4.71 5.54 1.12
CA HIS A 302 -5.93 5.99 1.83
C HIS A 302 -7.08 6.50 0.96
N ASP A 303 -6.81 7.33 -0.04
CA ASP A 303 -7.86 7.95 -0.88
C ASP A 303 -8.36 7.01 -2.00
N HIS A 304 -7.80 5.79 -2.05
CA HIS A 304 -8.10 4.70 -3.01
C HIS A 304 -7.99 5.07 -4.49
N ASP A 305 -7.31 6.18 -4.80
CA ASP A 305 -7.35 6.78 -6.11
C ASP A 305 -6.00 7.40 -6.47
N GLN A 306 -5.71 7.45 -7.76
CA GLN A 306 -4.46 8.02 -8.24
C GLN A 306 -4.48 9.54 -8.08
N CYS A 307 -3.48 10.06 -7.39
CA CYS A 307 -3.31 11.50 -7.26
C CYS A 307 -1.84 11.90 -7.27
N MET A 308 -1.47 12.83 -8.16
CA MET A 308 -0.14 13.43 -8.17
C MET A 308 -0.23 14.90 -7.82
N VAL A 309 0.48 15.31 -6.77
CA VAL A 309 0.56 16.70 -6.30
C VAL A 309 2.00 17.08 -6.08
N VAL A 310 2.34 18.35 -6.29
CA VAL A 310 3.66 18.90 -5.98
C VAL A 310 3.54 19.84 -4.80
N HIS A 311 4.20 19.49 -3.70
CA HIS A 311 4.26 20.30 -2.49
C HIS A 311 5.40 21.30 -2.57
N GLY A 312 5.15 22.54 -2.15
CA GLY A 312 6.21 23.52 -1.93
C GLY A 312 6.90 23.25 -0.59
N SER A 313 8.23 23.12 -0.59
CA SER A 313 9.02 23.09 0.63
C SER A 313 10.15 24.13 0.58
N LYS A 314 10.71 24.49 1.75
CA LYS A 314 11.90 25.35 1.85
C LYS A 314 13.12 24.80 1.10
N PHE A 315 13.13 23.51 0.77
CA PHE A 315 14.24 22.80 0.12
C PHE A 315 13.93 22.45 -1.35
N GLY A 316 12.85 23.00 -1.90
CA GLY A 316 12.41 22.75 -3.27
C GLY A 316 11.08 22.01 -3.35
N PRO A 317 10.53 21.86 -4.56
CA PRO A 317 9.30 21.11 -4.78
C PRO A 317 9.50 19.62 -4.48
N VAL A 318 8.49 18.99 -3.86
CA VAL A 318 8.46 17.55 -3.60
C VAL A 318 7.19 16.97 -4.20
N THR A 319 7.35 15.97 -5.06
CA THR A 319 6.20 15.26 -5.63
C THR A 319 5.66 14.24 -4.62
N GLU A 320 4.35 14.25 -4.44
CA GLU A 320 3.60 13.19 -3.78
C GLU A 320 2.81 12.40 -4.81
N VAL A 321 2.87 11.07 -4.70
CA VAL A 321 2.09 10.13 -5.50
C VAL A 321 1.20 9.33 -4.57
N GLY A 322 -0.10 9.62 -4.61
CA GLY A 322 -1.16 8.78 -4.06
C GLY A 322 -1.35 7.55 -4.94
N ILE A 323 -1.17 6.38 -4.35
CA ILE A 323 -1.25 5.07 -4.98
C ILE A 323 -2.72 4.62 -4.93
N GLU A 324 -3.19 4.07 -6.04
CA GLU A 324 -4.53 3.47 -6.12
C GLU A 324 -4.62 2.21 -5.28
N CYS A 325 -5.80 1.93 -4.74
CA CYS A 325 -6.04 0.72 -3.96
C CYS A 325 -5.79 -0.56 -4.78
N PHE A 326 -5.23 -1.57 -4.13
CA PHE A 326 -4.95 -2.86 -4.77
C PHE A 326 -6.21 -3.74 -4.88
N GLY A 327 -7.15 -3.59 -3.94
CA GLY A 327 -8.28 -4.51 -3.74
C GLY A 327 -9.56 -4.21 -4.53
N HIS A 328 -9.67 -3.10 -5.27
CA HIS A 328 -10.93 -2.79 -5.94
C HIS A 328 -11.20 -3.75 -7.12
N VAL A 329 -12.28 -4.53 -6.99
CA VAL A 329 -13.00 -5.20 -8.09
C VAL A 329 -14.18 -4.34 -8.50
#